data_AF-A0A9E3J9A6-F1
#
_entry.id   AF-A0A9E3J9A6-F1
#
_cell.length_a   1.000
_cell.length_b   1.000
_cell.length_c   1.000
_cell.angle_alpha   90.00
_cell.angle_beta   90.00
_cell.angle_gamma   90.00
#
_symmetry.space_group_name_H-M   'P 1'
#
loop_
_entity.id
_entity.type
_entity.pdbx_description
1 polymer ?
#
loop_
_entity_poly.entity_id
_entity_poly.type
_entity_poly.pdbx_seq_one_letter_code
_entity_poly.pdbx_strand_id
1 'polypeptide(L)'
;VDLNVDAGFDDVPHEVCAALLDDVAAAFRARPDCAPVELRAKDADRTWLLGASAGAEPVGVSGDLAGLAAYATGRPVPGPLYPTGGGTLPKLPAWL
;
A
#
# COMPACT_ATOMS: atom_id res chain seq x y z
N VAL A 1 27.04 -0.97 1.04
CA VAL A 1 26.76 0.10 2.00
C VAL A 1 25.27 0.08 2.25
N ASP A 2 24.89 -0.48 3.39
CA ASP A 2 23.57 -0.29 4.00
C ASP A 2 23.42 1.21 4.24
N LEU A 3 22.49 1.87 3.57
CA LEU A 3 22.29 3.30 3.75
C LEU A 3 21.45 3.50 5.01
N ASN A 4 22.10 3.33 6.17
CA ASN A 4 21.64 3.75 7.48
C ASN A 4 21.71 5.29 7.57
N VAL A 5 20.93 5.95 6.72
CA VAL A 5 20.56 7.36 6.81
C VAL A 5 19.07 7.34 7.13
N ASP A 6 18.58 8.28 7.93
CA ASP A 6 17.18 8.42 8.37
C ASP A 6 16.15 8.63 7.22
N ALA A 7 16.43 8.14 6.00
CA ALA A 7 15.57 8.19 4.84
C ALA A 7 14.39 7.23 5.00
N GLY A 8 13.21 7.81 5.20
CA GLY A 8 11.93 7.11 5.23
C GLY A 8 11.15 7.30 3.94
N PHE A 9 9.96 6.70 3.88
CA PHE A 9 9.03 6.94 2.78
C PHE A 9 8.55 8.40 2.71
N ASP A 10 8.64 9.15 3.82
CA ASP A 10 8.33 10.59 3.83
C ASP A 10 9.33 11.44 3.03
N ASP A 11 10.53 10.90 2.77
CA ASP A 11 11.55 11.55 1.95
C ASP A 11 11.43 11.19 0.46
N VAL A 12 10.53 10.26 0.12
CA VAL A 12 10.33 9.78 -1.24
C VAL A 12 9.33 10.69 -1.98
N PRO A 13 9.66 11.20 -3.18
CA PRO A 13 8.73 12.01 -3.96
C PRO A 13 7.41 11.29 -4.23
N HIS A 14 6.30 12.02 -4.21
CA HIS A 14 4.97 11.46 -4.39
C HIS A 14 4.84 10.63 -5.67
N GLU A 15 5.40 11.09 -6.78
CA GLU A 15 5.35 10.37 -8.05
C GLU A 15 6.06 9.01 -7.99
N VAL A 16 7.12 8.89 -7.18
CA VAL A 16 7.85 7.64 -6.98
C VAL A 16 7.01 6.68 -6.11
N CYS A 17 6.40 7.17 -5.03
CA CYS A 17 5.46 6.37 -4.23
C CYS A 17 4.27 5.88 -5.07
N ALA A 18 3.74 6.73 -5.95
CA ALA A 18 2.63 6.37 -6.81
C ALA A 18 3.02 5.31 -7.86
N ALA A 19 4.17 5.47 -8.51
CA ALA A 19 4.69 4.49 -9.45
C ALA A 19 4.96 3.13 -8.78
N LEU A 20 5.50 3.17 -7.55
CA LEU A 20 5.71 1.97 -6.76
C LEU A 20 4.39 1.24 -6.44
N LEU A 21 3.33 1.98 -6.10
CA LEU A 21 2.00 1.40 -5.88
C LEU A 21 1.39 0.82 -7.16
N ASP A 22 1.65 1.43 -8.33
CA ASP A 22 1.26 0.87 -9.62
C ASP A 22 1.96 -0.50 -9.85
N ASP A 23 3.24 -0.62 -9.52
CA ASP A 23 3.99 -1.88 -9.62
C ASP A 23 3.53 -2.95 -8.61
N VAL A 24 3.22 -2.55 -7.36
CA VAL A 24 2.67 -3.48 -6.35
C VAL A 24 1.30 -4.01 -6.78
N ALA A 25 0.42 -3.13 -7.26
CA ALA A 25 -0.90 -3.53 -7.75
C ALA A 25 -0.78 -4.52 -8.93
N ALA A 26 0.13 -4.25 -9.87
CA ALA A 26 0.41 -5.17 -10.97
C ALA A 26 0.92 -6.54 -10.47
N ALA A 27 1.84 -6.55 -9.52
CA ALA A 27 2.43 -7.77 -8.96
C ALA A 27 1.42 -8.62 -8.17
N PHE A 28 0.45 -8.00 -7.50
CA PHE A 28 -0.52 -8.69 -6.65
C PHE A 28 -1.80 -9.10 -7.37
N ARG A 29 -2.10 -8.54 -8.54
CA ARG A 29 -3.32 -8.81 -9.31
C ARG A 29 -3.62 -10.31 -9.53
N ALA A 30 -2.58 -11.11 -9.74
CA ALA A 30 -2.72 -12.54 -10.03
C ALA A 30 -2.37 -13.45 -8.83
N ARG A 31 -2.09 -12.87 -7.66
CA ARG A 31 -1.67 -13.64 -6.47
C ARG A 31 -2.88 -14.19 -5.72
N PRO A 32 -3.06 -15.53 -5.66
CA PRO A 32 -4.22 -16.13 -5.00
C PRO A 32 -4.16 -15.99 -3.47
N ASP A 33 -2.99 -15.73 -2.91
CA ASP A 33 -2.76 -15.48 -1.48
C ASP A 33 -2.94 -14.01 -1.08
N CYS A 34 -3.24 -13.11 -2.03
CA CYS A 34 -3.54 -11.71 -1.74
C CYS A 34 -5.05 -11.49 -1.71
N ALA A 35 -5.61 -11.30 -0.51
CA ALA A 35 -6.98 -10.83 -0.36
C ALA A 35 -7.16 -9.44 -1.01
N PRO A 36 -8.36 -9.09 -1.53
CA PRO A 36 -8.57 -7.80 -2.15
C PRO A 36 -8.49 -6.66 -1.14
N VAL A 37 -7.67 -5.66 -1.45
CA VAL A 37 -7.48 -4.45 -0.64
C VAL A 37 -7.52 -3.24 -1.56
N GLU A 38 -8.35 -2.26 -1.24
CA GLU A 38 -8.37 -0.98 -1.96
C GLU A 38 -7.54 0.04 -1.18
N LEU A 39 -6.50 0.59 -1.79
CA LEU A 39 -5.70 1.67 -1.22
C LEU A 39 -6.22 3.01 -1.71
N ARG A 40 -6.40 3.98 -0.81
CA ARG A 40 -6.87 5.33 -1.15
C ARG A 40 -5.95 6.39 -0.53
N ALA A 41 -5.22 7.09 -1.38
CA ALA A 41 -4.43 8.23 -0.95
C ALA A 41 -5.34 9.38 -0.48
N LYS A 42 -4.95 10.05 0.61
CA LYS A 42 -5.68 11.22 1.15
C LYS A 42 -5.09 12.54 0.66
N ASP A 43 -3.79 12.52 0.39
CA ASP A 43 -2.94 13.59 -0.13
C ASP A 43 -2.84 13.58 -1.67
N ALA A 44 -3.43 12.57 -2.32
CA ALA A 44 -3.58 12.48 -3.76
C ALA A 44 -4.93 11.88 -4.12
N ASP A 45 -5.54 12.34 -5.22
CA ASP A 45 -6.78 11.76 -5.76
C ASP A 45 -6.48 10.48 -6.57
N ARG A 46 -5.91 9.46 -5.91
CA ARG A 46 -5.53 8.18 -6.53
C ARG A 46 -5.92 6.99 -5.65
N THR A 47 -6.29 5.91 -6.32
CA THR A 47 -6.68 4.64 -5.70
C THR A 47 -6.05 3.45 -6.41
N TRP A 48 -5.75 2.39 -5.67
CA TRP A 48 -5.19 1.14 -6.19
C TRP A 48 -5.98 -0.05 -5.66
N LEU A 49 -6.18 -1.07 -6.50
CA LEU A 49 -6.73 -2.35 -6.08
C LEU A 49 -5.62 -3.39 -6.05
N LEU A 50 -5.38 -3.96 -4.87
CA LEU A 50 -4.47 -5.09 -4.66
C LEU A 50 -5.28 -6.39 -4.62
N GLY A 51 -4.61 -7.50 -4.99
CA GLY A 51 -5.21 -8.82 -4.99
C GLY A 51 -6.30 -9.01 -6.05
N ALA A 52 -6.81 -10.23 -6.16
CA ALA A 52 -7.93 -10.52 -7.06
C ALA A 52 -9.27 -10.29 -6.34
N SER A 53 -10.13 -9.42 -6.88
CA SER A 53 -11.52 -9.25 -6.38
C SER A 53 -12.44 -10.36 -6.90
N ALA A 54 -12.06 -11.62 -6.67
CA ALA A 54 -12.80 -12.82 -7.13
C ALA A 54 -14.10 -13.05 -6.31
N GLY A 55 -14.90 -12.01 -6.12
CA GLY A 55 -16.20 -12.04 -5.43
C GLY A 55 -16.18 -11.59 -3.97
N ALA A 56 -15.02 -11.18 -3.43
CA ALA A 56 -14.93 -10.55 -2.11
C ALA A 56 -14.83 -9.03 -2.24
N GLU A 57 -15.58 -8.32 -1.39
CA GLU A 57 -15.51 -6.86 -1.27
C GLU A 57 -14.11 -6.47 -0.75
N PRO A 58 -13.40 -5.54 -1.42
CA PRO A 58 -12.10 -5.10 -0.97
C PRO A 58 -12.17 -4.41 0.40
N VAL A 59 -11.19 -4.69 1.27
CA VAL A 59 -11.02 -3.87 2.47
C VAL A 59 -10.35 -2.56 2.06
N GLY A 60 -11.05 -1.43 2.21
CA GLY A 60 -10.48 -0.11 1.95
C GLY A 60 -9.48 0.30 3.02
N VAL A 61 -8.31 0.80 2.64
CA VAL A 61 -7.26 1.35 3.51
C VAL A 61 -6.88 2.74 2.99
N SER A 62 -6.97 3.75 3.86
CA SER A 62 -6.62 5.13 3.49
C SER A 62 -5.48 5.68 4.32
N GLY A 63 -4.74 6.62 3.75
CA GLY A 63 -3.59 7.28 4.37
C GLY A 63 -2.85 8.14 3.36
N ASP A 64 -1.71 8.69 3.77
CA ASP A 64 -0.85 9.43 2.87
C ASP A 64 -0.09 8.47 1.95
N LEU A 65 0.32 8.97 0.79
CA LEU A 65 0.88 8.13 -0.28
C LEU A 65 2.14 7.38 0.15
N ALA A 66 3.01 8.05 0.90
CA ALA A 66 4.19 7.46 1.53
C ALA A 66 3.83 6.30 2.48
N GLY A 67 2.80 6.48 3.31
CA GLY A 67 2.32 5.46 4.23
C GLY A 67 1.72 4.26 3.51
N LEU A 68 0.94 4.49 2.45
CA LEU A 68 0.36 3.43 1.64
C LEU A 68 1.43 2.64 0.89
N ALA A 69 2.45 3.30 0.33
CA ALA A 69 3.56 2.64 -0.34
C ALA A 69 4.43 1.81 0.63
N ALA A 70 4.72 2.35 1.83
CA ALA A 70 5.40 1.60 2.89
C ALA A 70 4.62 0.33 3.29
N TYR A 71 3.31 0.47 3.53
CA TYR A 71 2.44 -0.66 3.85
C TYR A 71 2.37 -1.71 2.73
N ALA A 72 2.17 -1.28 1.49
CA ALA A 72 2.06 -2.16 0.32
C ALA A 72 3.34 -2.97 0.06
N THR A 73 4.50 -2.43 0.45
CA THR A 73 5.81 -3.09 0.31
C THR A 73 6.27 -3.81 1.59
N GLY A 74 5.44 -3.85 2.64
CA GLY A 74 5.77 -4.51 3.90
C GLY A 74 6.89 -3.82 4.69
N ARG A 75 7.01 -2.50 4.57
CA ARG A 75 7.99 -1.66 5.27
C ARG A 75 7.36 -0.89 6.44
N PRO A 76 8.16 -0.38 7.40
CA PRO A 76 7.66 0.44 8.48
C PRO A 76 6.87 1.64 7.95
N VAL A 77 5.66 1.85 8.48
CA VAL A 77 4.77 2.91 8.04
C VAL A 77 5.11 4.21 8.80
N PRO A 78 5.40 5.33 8.11
CA PRO A 78 5.76 6.59 8.76
C PRO A 78 4.59 7.31 9.45
N GLY A 79 3.35 7.06 9.00
CA GLY A 79 2.15 7.74 9.45
C GLY A 79 0.95 6.83 9.68
N PRO A 80 -0.19 7.36 10.13
CA PRO A 80 -1.38 6.57 10.40
C PRO A 80 -2.03 6.07 9.11
N LEU A 81 -2.48 4.80 9.13
CA LEU A 81 -3.35 4.22 8.11
C LEU A 81 -4.69 3.86 8.73
N TYR A 82 -5.74 3.96 7.91
CA TYR A 82 -7.12 3.85 8.35
C TYR A 82 -7.84 2.79 7.52
N PRO A 83 -8.01 1.57 8.04
CA PRO A 83 -8.84 0.56 7.42
C PRO A 83 -10.33 0.92 7.58
N THR A 84 -11.11 0.63 6.56
CA THR A 84 -12.56 0.82 6.54
C THR A 84 -13.20 -0.14 7.55
N GLY A 85 -14.23 0.34 8.25
CA GLY A 85 -14.91 -0.45 9.29
C GLY A 85 -14.17 -0.53 10.63
N GLY A 86 -13.07 0.21 10.81
CA GLY A 86 -12.36 0.32 12.10
C GLY A 86 -11.62 -0.96 12.55
N GLY A 87 -11.41 -1.90 11.64
CA GLY A 87 -10.68 -3.15 11.89
C GLY A 87 -9.17 -2.97 11.95
N THR A 88 -8.43 -4.07 11.93
CA THR A 88 -6.96 -4.05 11.77
C THR A 88 -6.59 -3.94 10.28
N LEU A 89 -5.40 -3.43 9.98
CA LEU A 89 -4.88 -3.43 8.62
C LEU A 89 -4.80 -4.88 8.08
N PRO A 90 -5.27 -5.14 6.84
CA PRO A 90 -5.06 -6.43 6.19
C PRO A 90 -3.58 -6.78 6.11
N LYS A 91 -3.23 -8.07 6.21
CA LYS A 91 -1.87 -8.51 5.92
C LYS A 91 -1.72 -8.71 4.43
N LEU A 92 -0.65 -8.15 3.86
CA LEU A 92 -0.28 -8.33 2.47
C LEU A 92 0.84 -9.37 2.34
N PRO A 93 0.89 -10.13 1.24
CA PRO A 93 2.05 -10.98 0.96
C PRO A 93 3.29 -10.12 0.72
N ALA A 94 4.48 -10.72 0.80
CA ALA A 94 5.72 -10.02 0.51
C ALA A 94 5.77 -9.61 -0.98
N TRP A 95 5.99 -8.34 -1.26
CA TRP A 95 6.16 -7.85 -2.63
C TRP A 95 7.54 -8.20 -3.18
N LEU A 96 8.59 -8.02 -2.35
CA LEU A 96 9.99 -8.39 -2.56
C LEU A 96 10.64 -8.79 -1.23
#